data_AF-A0A2S7WFV2-F1
#
_entry.id   AF-A0A2S7WFV2-F1
#
_cell.length_a   1.000
_cell.length_b   1.000
_cell.length_c   1.000
_cell.angle_alpha   90.00
_cell.angle_beta   90.00
_cell.angle_gamma   90.00
#
_symmetry.space_group_name_H-M   'P 1'
#
loop_
_entity.id
_entity.type
_entity.pdbx_description
1 polymer ?
#
loop_
_entity_poly.entity_id
_entity_poly.type
_entity_poly.pdbx_seq_one_letter_code
_entity_poly.pdbx_strand_id
1 'polypeptide(L)'
;MKLRELKRIKFYLEALADVFFDENHSIIQPKVSESLTREELINIALFLYQTDWTIARLELKTDQELLKIIGDDIGVLLYISAMLHKKTIEVLSFSKTELDIFFNTKGNPLHYLASKETAVWDAYDRSNYTALLLKAGVIRKVLGVYISSINKRDLYKLTSVPFDCFDTLKEANKELLSIAEYQKLNVKDLVVYQVWIKN
;
A
#
# COMPACT_ATOMS: atom_id res chain seq x y z
N MET A 1 -12.67 6.47 3.26
CA MET A 1 -12.17 7.49 2.31
C MET A 1 -12.07 6.86 0.92
N LYS A 2 -12.56 7.54 -0.13
CA LYS A 2 -12.50 7.06 -1.52
C LYS A 2 -11.05 7.01 -2.03
N LEU A 3 -10.74 6.16 -3.01
CA LEU A 3 -9.38 6.12 -3.59
C LEU A 3 -8.98 7.47 -4.17
N ARG A 4 -9.90 8.17 -4.82
CA ARG A 4 -9.64 9.50 -5.35
C ARG A 4 -9.22 10.52 -4.29
N GLU A 5 -9.75 10.42 -3.07
CA GLU A 5 -9.40 11.32 -1.97
C GLU A 5 -7.97 11.02 -1.47
N LEU A 6 -7.63 9.75 -1.29
CA LEU A 6 -6.26 9.31 -0.97
C LEU A 6 -5.24 9.79 -2.01
N LYS A 7 -5.57 9.65 -3.30
CA LYS A 7 -4.69 10.10 -4.39
C LYS A 7 -4.51 11.62 -4.39
N ARG A 8 -5.56 12.40 -4.12
CA ARG A 8 -5.45 13.86 -4.00
C ARG A 8 -4.51 14.25 -2.87
N ILE A 9 -4.65 13.63 -1.70
CA ILE A 9 -3.75 13.88 -0.57
C ILE A 9 -2.32 13.55 -0.98
N LYS A 10 -2.08 12.37 -1.57
CA LYS A 10 -0.76 11.99 -2.10
C LYS A 10 -0.18 13.05 -3.05
N PHE A 11 -0.94 13.51 -4.05
CA PHE A 11 -0.45 14.53 -4.98
C PHE A 11 -0.09 15.86 -4.29
N TYR A 12 -0.86 16.28 -3.29
CA TYR A 12 -0.50 17.47 -2.51
C TYR A 12 0.77 17.28 -1.67
N LEU A 13 0.98 16.08 -1.10
CA LEU A 13 2.19 15.77 -0.35
C LEU A 13 3.42 15.70 -1.26
N GLU A 14 3.29 15.13 -2.46
CA GLU A 14 4.36 15.09 -3.46
C GLU A 14 4.73 16.51 -3.92
N ALA A 15 3.73 17.34 -4.25
CA ALA A 15 3.98 18.74 -4.61
C ALA A 15 4.60 19.56 -3.46
N LEU A 16 4.22 19.27 -2.21
CA LEU A 16 4.83 19.92 -1.05
C LEU A 16 6.29 19.48 -0.85
N ALA A 17 6.59 18.20 -1.07
CA ALA A 17 7.94 17.69 -1.01
C ALA A 17 8.85 18.35 -2.05
N ASP A 18 8.35 18.56 -3.28
CA ASP A 18 9.07 19.28 -4.34
C ASP A 18 9.40 20.72 -3.91
N VAL A 19 8.45 21.44 -3.31
CA VAL A 19 8.67 22.80 -2.79
C VAL A 19 9.73 22.80 -1.67
N PHE A 20 9.65 21.86 -0.73
CA PHE A 20 10.60 21.79 0.39
C PHE A 20 12.01 21.44 -0.09
N PHE A 21 12.11 20.62 -1.13
CA PHE A 21 13.37 20.31 -1.78
C PHE A 21 14.01 21.56 -2.40
N ASP A 22 13.23 22.35 -3.13
CA ASP A 22 13.70 23.61 -3.74
C ASP A 22 14.11 24.67 -2.70
N GLU A 23 13.39 24.73 -1.57
CA GLU A 23 13.66 25.68 -0.49
C GLU A 23 14.78 25.25 0.48
N ASN A 24 15.39 24.07 0.27
CA ASN A 24 16.38 23.46 1.18
C ASN A 24 15.89 23.40 2.64
N HIS A 25 14.64 22.98 2.85
CA HIS A 25 14.08 22.86 4.19
C HIS A 25 14.82 21.76 4.97
N SER A 26 15.67 22.14 5.93
CA SER A 26 16.72 21.23 6.43
C SER A 26 16.43 20.57 7.78
N ILE A 27 15.23 20.74 8.35
CA ILE A 27 14.91 20.24 9.70
C ILE A 27 13.49 19.69 9.74
N ILE A 28 13.27 18.62 10.50
CA ILE A 28 11.93 18.12 10.84
C ILE A 28 11.23 19.09 11.77
N GLN A 29 10.06 19.60 11.38
CA GLN A 29 9.28 20.51 12.22
C GLN A 29 8.88 19.82 13.54
N PRO A 30 8.95 20.50 14.71
CA PRO A 30 8.67 19.89 16.01
C PRO A 30 7.32 19.18 16.07
N LYS A 31 6.26 19.79 15.53
CA LYS A 31 4.92 19.19 15.47
C LYS A 31 4.87 17.90 14.64
N VAL A 32 5.68 17.79 13.59
CA VAL A 32 5.79 16.55 12.80
C VAL A 32 6.46 15.50 13.66
N SER A 33 7.60 15.82 14.28
CA SER A 33 8.31 14.86 15.14
C SER A 33 7.48 14.37 16.33
N GLU A 34 6.67 15.24 16.96
CA GLU A 34 5.78 14.89 18.08
C GLU A 34 4.61 14.00 17.66
N SER A 35 4.25 14.01 16.37
CA SER A 35 3.16 13.19 15.83
C SER A 35 3.58 11.78 15.44
N LEU A 36 4.89 11.51 15.36
CA LEU A 36 5.44 10.24 14.93
C LEU A 36 5.66 9.30 16.11
N THR A 37 5.19 8.07 15.97
CA THR A 37 5.52 6.97 16.88
C THR A 37 6.93 6.46 16.61
N ARG A 38 7.51 5.77 17.61
CA ARG A 38 8.83 5.12 17.45
C ARG A 38 8.85 4.10 16.31
N GLU A 39 7.77 3.34 16.12
CA GLU A 39 7.64 2.40 15.00
C GLU A 39 7.68 3.12 13.66
N GLU A 40 6.98 4.25 13.55
CA GLU A 40 7.00 5.09 12.33
C GLU A 40 8.40 5.66 12.06
N LEU A 41 9.12 6.14 13.09
CA LEU A 41 10.49 6.61 12.93
C LEU A 41 11.41 5.53 12.36
N ILE A 42 11.32 4.29 12.87
CA ILE A 42 12.09 3.16 12.36
C ILE A 42 11.71 2.85 10.90
N ASN A 43 10.41 2.82 10.59
CA ASN A 43 9.92 2.53 9.25
C ASN A 43 10.31 3.59 8.23
N ILE A 44 10.31 4.88 8.60
CA ILE A 44 10.77 5.97 7.74
C ILE A 44 12.27 5.83 7.48
N ALA A 45 13.08 5.63 8.53
CA ALA A 45 14.52 5.46 8.38
C ALA A 45 14.88 4.26 7.50
N LEU A 46 14.18 3.13 7.67
CA LEU A 46 14.31 1.97 6.79
C LEU A 46 13.93 2.31 5.36
N PHE A 47 12.78 2.95 5.16
CA PHE A 47 12.29 3.30 3.82
C PHE A 47 13.31 4.13 3.03
N LEU A 48 13.92 5.13 3.67
CA LEU A 48 14.89 6.03 3.05
C LEU A 48 16.24 5.36 2.78
N TYR A 49 16.68 4.44 3.63
CA TYR A 49 18.05 3.90 3.63
C TYR A 49 18.08 2.37 3.79
N GLN A 50 17.29 1.66 2.99
CA GLN A 50 17.10 0.20 3.10
C GLN A 50 18.42 -0.61 2.97
N THR A 51 19.44 -0.05 2.31
CA THR A 51 20.74 -0.70 2.14
C THR A 51 21.67 -0.54 3.34
N ASP A 52 21.46 0.50 4.14
CA ASP A 52 22.43 0.94 5.15
C ASP A 52 22.00 0.52 6.56
N TRP A 53 20.70 0.29 6.75
CA TRP A 53 20.09 0.00 8.03
C TRP A 53 19.26 -1.28 8.03
N THR A 54 19.23 -1.93 9.19
CA THR A 54 18.35 -3.06 9.49
C THR A 54 17.47 -2.69 10.68
N ILE A 55 16.31 -3.32 10.82
CA ILE A 55 15.38 -3.11 11.95
C ILE A 55 16.15 -3.21 13.28
N ALA A 56 16.88 -4.30 13.48
CA ALA A 56 17.64 -4.55 14.70
C ALA A 56 18.66 -3.44 15.02
N ARG A 57 19.28 -2.82 14.02
CA ARG A 57 20.22 -1.71 14.23
C ARG A 57 19.51 -0.41 14.59
N LEU A 58 18.33 -0.17 14.05
CA LEU A 58 17.53 1.02 14.32
C LEU A 58 16.80 0.94 15.66
N GLU A 59 16.40 -0.26 16.10
CA GLU A 59 15.79 -0.47 17.42
C GLU A 59 16.72 -0.08 18.58
N LEU A 60 18.04 -0.11 18.35
CA LEU A 60 19.06 0.32 19.31
C LEU A 60 19.22 1.86 19.37
N LYS A 61 18.57 2.61 18.47
CA LYS A 61 18.68 4.07 18.40
C LYS A 61 17.64 4.77 19.24
N THR A 62 18.00 5.91 19.81
CA THR A 62 17.05 6.83 20.44
C THR A 62 16.19 7.52 19.37
N ASP A 63 15.03 8.05 19.75
CA ASP A 63 14.14 8.77 18.83
C ASP A 63 14.85 9.99 18.20
N GLN A 64 15.72 10.66 18.97
CA GLN A 64 16.54 11.77 18.46
C GLN A 64 17.58 11.31 17.42
N GLU A 65 18.19 10.15 17.60
CA GLU A 65 19.08 9.59 16.58
C GLU A 65 18.31 9.15 15.34
N LEU A 66 17.11 8.58 15.49
CA LEU A 66 16.26 8.23 14.37
C LEU A 66 15.85 9.46 13.56
N LEU A 67 15.43 10.54 14.24
CA LEU A 67 15.12 11.83 13.58
C LEU A 67 16.32 12.40 12.83
N LYS A 68 17.54 12.26 13.38
CA LYS A 68 18.77 12.66 12.67
C LYS A 68 19.06 11.80 11.44
N ILE A 69 18.74 10.51 11.49
CA ILE A 69 18.88 9.61 10.32
C ILE A 69 17.86 10.00 9.24
N ILE A 70 16.62 10.30 9.63
CA ILE A 70 15.57 10.74 8.71
C ILE A 70 15.94 12.09 8.07
N GLY A 71 16.52 13.00 8.85
CA GLY A 71 17.05 14.29 8.38
C GLY A 71 16.02 15.41 8.45
N ASP A 72 15.09 15.43 7.51
CA ASP A 72 14.13 16.53 7.30
C ASP A 72 12.70 16.04 7.06
N ASP A 73 11.77 17.00 6.92
CA ASP A 73 10.37 16.70 6.62
C ASP A 73 10.16 16.09 5.24
N ILE A 74 11.10 16.25 4.29
CA ILE A 74 10.98 15.67 2.94
C ILE A 74 10.99 14.15 3.05
N GLY A 75 11.91 13.59 3.85
CA GLY A 75 11.94 12.14 4.10
C GLY A 75 10.63 11.59 4.67
N VAL A 76 10.01 12.34 5.58
CA VAL A 76 8.70 12.00 6.15
C VAL A 76 7.59 12.07 5.10
N LEU A 77 7.56 13.15 4.30
CA LEU A 77 6.57 13.35 3.23
C LEU A 77 6.64 12.25 2.16
N LEU A 78 7.86 11.87 1.75
CA LEU A 78 8.09 10.80 0.78
C LEU A 78 7.60 9.46 1.32
N TYR A 79 7.91 9.14 2.58
CA TYR A 79 7.41 7.92 3.22
C TYR A 79 5.87 7.88 3.28
N ILE A 80 5.23 8.96 3.76
CA ILE A 80 3.77 9.02 3.85
C ILE A 80 3.14 8.89 2.46
N SER A 81 3.71 9.56 1.45
CA SER A 81 3.24 9.48 0.06
C SER A 81 3.33 8.06 -0.49
N ALA A 82 4.44 7.35 -0.22
CA ALA A 82 4.62 5.96 -0.59
C ALA A 82 3.62 5.03 0.12
N MET A 83 3.38 5.26 1.41
CA MET A 83 2.40 4.48 2.18
C MET A 83 0.96 4.72 1.69
N LEU A 84 0.60 5.97 1.36
CA LEU A 84 -0.68 6.28 0.75
C LEU A 84 -0.82 5.60 -0.62
N HIS A 85 0.23 5.63 -1.45
CA HIS A 85 0.23 4.94 -2.73
C HIS A 85 0.01 3.44 -2.55
N LYS A 86 0.76 2.79 -1.66
CA LYS A 86 0.58 1.37 -1.34
C LYS A 86 -0.86 1.06 -0.96
N LYS A 87 -1.50 1.85 -0.08
CA LYS A 87 -2.93 1.69 0.27
C LYS A 87 -3.89 1.85 -0.91
N THR A 88 -3.48 2.52 -1.99
CA THR A 88 -4.31 2.62 -3.19
C THR A 88 -4.22 1.40 -4.11
N ILE A 89 -3.13 0.64 -4.05
CA ILE A 89 -2.86 -0.47 -5.01
C ILE A 89 -2.69 -1.85 -4.36
N GLU A 90 -2.60 -1.93 -3.02
CA GLU A 90 -2.34 -3.17 -2.30
C GLU A 90 -3.53 -4.12 -2.39
N VAL A 91 -3.42 -5.09 -3.29
CA VAL A 91 -4.40 -6.16 -3.49
C VAL A 91 -4.45 -7.10 -2.29
N LEU A 92 -5.62 -7.71 -2.09
CA LEU A 92 -5.79 -8.78 -1.11
C LEU A 92 -4.76 -9.90 -1.32
N SER A 93 -4.07 -10.29 -0.26
CA SER A 93 -3.23 -11.48 -0.27
C SER A 93 -3.90 -12.61 0.54
N PHE A 94 -3.55 -13.84 0.20
CA PHE A 94 -3.94 -15.03 0.93
C PHE A 94 -2.72 -15.62 1.65
N SER A 95 -1.87 -14.76 2.21
CA SER A 95 -0.72 -15.19 2.98
C SER A 95 -1.17 -15.71 4.35
N LYS A 96 -0.44 -16.70 4.88
CA LYS A 96 -0.71 -17.27 6.21
C LYS A 96 -0.59 -16.21 7.31
N THR A 97 0.40 -15.33 7.21
CA THR A 97 0.62 -14.23 8.14
C THR A 97 -0.58 -13.28 8.22
N GLU A 98 -1.16 -12.88 7.09
CA GLU A 98 -2.34 -11.99 7.09
C GLU A 98 -3.58 -12.68 7.67
N LEU A 99 -3.75 -13.97 7.39
CA LEU A 99 -4.83 -14.76 7.97
C LEU A 99 -4.73 -14.84 9.48
N ASP A 100 -3.54 -15.15 9.98
CA ASP A 100 -3.31 -15.29 11.42
C ASP A 100 -3.55 -13.96 12.13
N ILE A 101 -3.06 -12.84 11.57
CA ILE A 101 -3.36 -11.50 12.09
C ILE A 101 -4.88 -11.27 12.11
N PHE A 102 -5.58 -11.52 11.00
CA PHE A 102 -7.02 -11.28 10.92
C PHE A 102 -7.82 -12.10 11.95
N PHE A 103 -7.61 -13.41 12.00
CA PHE A 103 -8.37 -14.29 12.89
C PHE A 103 -8.03 -14.09 14.37
N ASN A 104 -6.77 -13.79 14.70
CA ASN A 104 -6.37 -13.45 16.07
C ASN A 104 -7.00 -12.13 16.52
N THR A 105 -6.91 -11.07 15.70
CA THR A 105 -7.49 -9.76 16.04
C THR A 105 -9.01 -9.80 16.14
N LYS A 106 -9.68 -10.69 15.39
CA LYS A 106 -11.14 -10.90 15.48
C LYS A 106 -11.56 -11.90 16.57
N GLY A 107 -10.62 -12.42 17.36
CA GLY A 107 -10.92 -13.35 18.45
C GLY A 107 -11.47 -14.70 17.98
N ASN A 108 -11.15 -15.12 16.75
CA ASN A 108 -11.60 -16.40 16.19
C ASN A 108 -10.43 -17.23 15.61
N PRO A 109 -9.41 -17.56 16.41
CA PRO A 109 -8.22 -18.29 15.95
C PRO A 109 -8.52 -19.74 15.53
N LEU A 110 -9.66 -20.31 15.96
CA LEU A 110 -10.06 -21.69 15.69
C LEU A 110 -10.94 -21.86 14.45
N HIS A 111 -11.16 -20.79 13.69
CA HIS A 111 -11.91 -20.87 12.44
C HIS A 111 -11.24 -21.85 11.47
N TYR A 112 -12.01 -22.66 10.73
CA TYR A 112 -11.42 -23.68 9.84
C TYR A 112 -10.50 -23.08 8.76
N LEU A 113 -10.80 -21.86 8.29
CA LEU A 113 -9.91 -21.13 7.38
C LEU A 113 -8.61 -20.67 8.06
N ALA A 114 -8.60 -20.45 9.38
CA ALA A 114 -7.37 -20.11 10.08
C ALA A 114 -6.41 -21.31 10.12
N SER A 115 -6.93 -22.54 10.28
CA SER A 115 -6.11 -23.75 10.36
C SER A 115 -5.78 -24.40 9.00
N LYS A 116 -6.59 -24.15 7.96
CA LYS A 116 -6.38 -24.73 6.63
C LYS A 116 -5.30 -23.98 5.82
N GLU A 117 -4.33 -24.70 5.27
CA GLU A 117 -3.29 -24.11 4.42
C GLU A 117 -3.86 -23.43 3.17
N THR A 118 -3.39 -22.22 2.87
CA THR A 118 -3.95 -21.41 1.76
C THR A 118 -3.66 -21.98 0.38
N ALA A 119 -2.63 -22.83 0.26
CA ALA A 119 -2.30 -23.56 -0.97
C ALA A 119 -3.42 -24.53 -1.39
N VAL A 120 -4.17 -25.09 -0.43
CA VAL A 120 -5.25 -26.06 -0.69
C VAL A 120 -6.65 -25.41 -0.67
N TRP A 121 -6.72 -24.09 -0.62
CA TRP A 121 -8.00 -23.39 -0.63
C TRP A 121 -8.66 -23.45 -2.01
N ASP A 122 -9.90 -23.94 -2.02
CA ASP A 122 -10.74 -23.94 -3.20
C ASP A 122 -11.43 -22.58 -3.40
N ALA A 123 -12.33 -22.53 -4.39
CA ALA A 123 -13.10 -21.33 -4.68
C ALA A 123 -14.06 -20.93 -3.54
N TYR A 124 -14.57 -21.91 -2.78
CA TYR A 124 -15.49 -21.68 -1.67
C TYR A 124 -14.76 -21.09 -0.47
N ASP A 125 -13.59 -21.63 -0.11
CA ASP A 125 -12.74 -21.11 0.96
C ASP A 125 -12.37 -19.65 0.72
N ARG A 126 -11.89 -19.34 -0.50
CA ARG A 126 -11.52 -17.97 -0.90
C ARG A 126 -12.71 -17.02 -0.85
N SER A 127 -13.88 -17.46 -1.32
CA SER A 127 -15.11 -16.68 -1.28
C SER A 127 -15.54 -16.37 0.15
N ASN A 128 -15.50 -17.38 1.03
CA ASN A 128 -15.84 -17.23 2.44
C ASN A 128 -14.88 -16.27 3.16
N TYR A 129 -13.57 -16.42 2.96
CA TYR A 129 -12.61 -15.49 3.55
C TYR A 129 -12.82 -14.05 3.07
N THR A 130 -13.01 -13.87 1.76
CA THR A 130 -13.33 -12.56 1.17
C THR A 130 -14.58 -11.95 1.80
N ALA A 131 -15.63 -12.76 2.03
CA ALA A 131 -16.85 -12.29 2.67
C ALA A 131 -16.64 -11.87 4.13
N LEU A 132 -15.79 -12.59 4.88
CA LEU A 132 -15.41 -12.22 6.26
C LEU A 132 -14.65 -10.89 6.27
N LEU A 133 -13.67 -10.73 5.39
CA LEU A 133 -12.90 -9.49 5.27
C LEU A 133 -13.78 -8.30 4.88
N LEU A 134 -14.71 -8.51 3.95
CA LEU A 134 -15.65 -7.48 3.53
C LEU A 134 -16.57 -7.04 4.68
N LYS A 135 -17.14 -8.01 5.42
CA LYS A 135 -17.96 -7.72 6.61
C LYS A 135 -17.18 -7.00 7.70
N ALA A 136 -15.89 -7.32 7.84
CA ALA A 136 -14.99 -6.67 8.78
C ALA A 136 -14.49 -5.29 8.32
N GLY A 137 -14.83 -4.85 7.11
CA GLY A 137 -14.36 -3.59 6.54
C GLY A 137 -12.86 -3.56 6.23
N VAL A 138 -12.21 -4.71 6.11
CA VAL A 138 -10.76 -4.82 5.85
C VAL A 138 -10.42 -4.64 4.38
N ILE A 139 -11.35 -4.98 3.50
CA ILE A 139 -11.17 -4.85 2.05
C ILE A 139 -12.30 -4.04 1.42
N ARG A 140 -12.03 -3.53 0.22
CA ARG A 140 -13.02 -2.90 -0.65
C ARG A 140 -12.83 -3.30 -2.11
N LYS A 141 -13.91 -3.21 -2.88
CA LYS A 141 -13.90 -3.51 -4.32
C LYS A 141 -13.53 -2.27 -5.12
N VAL A 142 -12.56 -2.40 -6.02
CA VAL A 142 -12.07 -1.31 -6.89
C VAL A 142 -11.78 -1.85 -8.28
N LEU A 143 -11.40 -0.95 -9.19
CA LEU A 143 -11.02 -1.27 -10.56
C LEU A 143 -9.51 -1.06 -10.73
N GLY A 144 -8.75 -2.13 -10.88
CA GLY A 144 -7.31 -2.08 -11.13
C GLY A 144 -6.99 -2.17 -12.62
N VAL A 145 -5.99 -1.40 -13.06
CA VAL A 145 -5.44 -1.44 -14.42
C VAL A 145 -4.22 -2.35 -14.44
N TYR A 146 -4.22 -3.33 -15.33
CA TYR A 146 -3.17 -4.36 -15.47
C TYR A 146 -2.67 -4.45 -16.90
N ILE A 147 -1.53 -5.10 -17.09
CA ILE A 147 -1.11 -5.60 -18.41
C ILE A 147 -2.03 -6.76 -18.81
N SER A 148 -2.42 -6.80 -20.07
CA SER A 148 -3.32 -7.82 -20.66
C SER A 148 -2.80 -9.26 -20.54
N SER A 149 -1.49 -9.44 -20.30
CA SER A 149 -0.85 -10.73 -20.05
C SER A 149 -1.22 -11.34 -18.69
N ILE A 150 -1.68 -10.52 -17.73
CA ILE A 150 -2.10 -10.97 -16.41
C ILE A 150 -3.50 -11.57 -16.51
N ASN A 151 -3.61 -12.88 -16.27
CA ASN A 151 -4.90 -13.54 -16.23
C ASN A 151 -5.69 -13.18 -14.97
N LYS A 152 -7.02 -13.19 -15.08
CA LYS A 152 -7.93 -12.96 -13.94
C LYS A 152 -7.69 -13.88 -12.73
N ARG A 153 -7.19 -15.10 -12.97
CA ARG A 153 -6.86 -16.08 -11.92
C ARG A 153 -5.61 -15.69 -11.12
N ASP A 154 -4.77 -14.84 -11.68
CA ASP A 154 -3.47 -14.45 -11.14
C ASP A 154 -3.49 -13.11 -10.41
N LEU A 155 -4.65 -12.42 -10.34
CA LEU A 155 -4.78 -11.06 -9.79
C LEU A 155 -4.40 -10.92 -8.32
N TYR A 156 -4.39 -12.01 -7.56
CA TYR A 156 -4.06 -12.02 -6.13
C TYR A 156 -2.71 -12.70 -5.85
N LYS A 157 -1.90 -12.90 -6.90
CA LYS A 157 -0.49 -13.26 -6.74
C LYS A 157 0.32 -11.99 -6.44
N LEU A 158 1.35 -12.12 -5.61
CA LEU A 158 2.23 -10.99 -5.24
C LEU A 158 2.90 -10.31 -6.44
N THR A 159 3.09 -11.05 -7.54
CA THR A 159 3.69 -10.54 -8.79
C THR A 159 2.72 -9.72 -9.65
N SER A 160 1.43 -9.73 -9.33
CA SER A 160 0.37 -9.14 -10.16
C SER A 160 -0.15 -7.87 -9.50
N VAL A 161 0.71 -6.86 -9.35
CA VAL A 161 0.31 -5.56 -8.80
C VAL A 161 -0.29 -4.70 -9.93
N PRO A 162 -1.45 -4.06 -9.73
CA PRO A 162 -2.00 -3.14 -10.73
C PRO A 162 -1.09 -1.91 -10.88
N PHE A 163 -1.06 -1.33 -12.07
CA PHE A 163 -0.42 -0.02 -12.25
C PHE A 163 -1.09 1.04 -11.37
N ASP A 164 -2.42 1.00 -11.32
CA ASP A 164 -3.22 1.89 -10.49
C ASP A 164 -4.65 1.33 -10.29
N CYS A 165 -5.33 1.81 -9.25
CA CYS A 165 -6.71 1.44 -8.92
C CYS A 165 -7.64 2.65 -8.86
N PHE A 166 -8.92 2.44 -9.18
CA PHE A 166 -9.93 3.50 -9.29
C PHE A 166 -11.26 3.09 -8.65
N ASP A 167 -12.00 4.08 -8.15
CA ASP A 167 -13.33 3.88 -7.60
C ASP A 167 -14.36 3.60 -8.71
N THR A 168 -14.15 4.13 -9.92
CA THR A 168 -15.12 4.03 -11.03
C THR A 168 -14.48 3.64 -12.37
N LEU A 169 -15.25 2.99 -13.25
CA LEU A 169 -14.79 2.59 -14.58
C LEU A 169 -14.50 3.79 -15.47
N LYS A 170 -15.25 4.88 -15.29
CA LYS A 170 -15.01 6.14 -16.00
C LYS A 170 -13.64 6.72 -15.67
N GLU A 171 -13.25 6.70 -14.39
CA GLU A 171 -11.92 7.16 -13.95
C GLU A 171 -10.82 6.23 -14.49
N ALA A 172 -11.00 4.90 -14.36
CA ALA A 172 -10.03 3.93 -14.87
C ALA A 172 -9.79 4.09 -16.38
N ASN A 173 -10.85 4.19 -17.17
CA ASN A 173 -10.73 4.35 -18.63
C ASN A 173 -10.11 5.70 -19.02
N LYS A 174 -10.34 6.76 -18.24
CA LYS A 174 -9.72 8.06 -18.49
C LYS A 174 -8.21 7.99 -18.30
N GLU A 175 -7.75 7.40 -17.20
CA GLU A 175 -6.31 7.31 -16.87
C GLU A 175 -5.58 6.20 -17.63
N LEU A 176 -6.30 5.29 -18.27
CA LEU A 176 -5.71 4.21 -19.07
C LEU A 176 -4.83 4.76 -20.20
N LEU A 177 -5.21 5.89 -20.80
CA LEU A 177 -4.39 6.58 -21.82
C LEU A 177 -3.10 7.15 -21.22
N SER A 178 -3.19 7.85 -20.09
CA SER A 178 -2.04 8.41 -19.37
C SER A 178 -1.04 7.31 -18.97
N ILE A 179 -1.55 6.18 -18.48
CA ILE A 179 -0.74 5.02 -18.11
C ILE A 179 -0.05 4.42 -19.34
N ALA A 180 -0.78 4.26 -20.45
CA ALA A 180 -0.22 3.74 -21.70
C ALA A 180 0.92 4.62 -22.22
N GLU A 181 0.75 5.95 -22.18
CA GLU A 181 1.78 6.91 -22.60
C GLU A 181 3.01 6.85 -21.68
N TYR A 182 2.82 6.93 -20.37
CA TYR A 182 3.91 6.92 -19.40
C TYR A 182 4.71 5.61 -19.40
N GLN A 183 4.01 4.47 -19.51
CA GLN A 183 4.62 3.14 -19.54
C GLN A 183 5.12 2.75 -20.95
N LYS A 184 4.88 3.58 -21.97
CA LYS A 184 5.20 3.29 -23.38
C LYS A 184 4.56 1.99 -23.88
N LEU A 185 3.31 1.75 -23.49
CA LEU A 185 2.51 0.57 -23.85
C LEU A 185 1.40 0.94 -24.83
N ASN A 186 0.89 -0.03 -25.58
CA ASN A 186 -0.36 0.20 -26.32
C ASN A 186 -1.54 0.09 -25.35
N VAL A 187 -2.56 0.91 -25.59
CA VAL A 187 -3.85 0.86 -24.87
C VAL A 187 -4.47 -0.54 -24.90
N LYS A 188 -4.27 -1.29 -26.00
CA LYS A 188 -4.75 -2.67 -26.16
C LYS A 188 -4.04 -3.69 -25.29
N ASP A 189 -2.84 -3.34 -24.80
CA ASP A 189 -2.04 -4.17 -23.90
C ASP A 189 -2.43 -3.94 -22.44
N LEU A 190 -3.46 -3.12 -22.17
CA LEU A 190 -3.99 -2.85 -20.86
C LEU A 190 -5.41 -3.41 -20.70
N VAL A 191 -5.70 -3.89 -19.50
CA VAL A 191 -7.01 -4.43 -19.12
C VAL A 191 -7.42 -3.93 -17.75
N VAL A 192 -8.72 -3.68 -17.58
CA VAL A 192 -9.30 -3.27 -16.29
C VAL A 192 -9.98 -4.47 -15.65
N TYR A 193 -9.58 -4.80 -14.43
CA TYR A 193 -10.20 -5.85 -13.63
C TYR A 193 -10.81 -5.30 -12.35
N GLN A 194 -11.93 -5.90 -11.95
CA GLN A 194 -12.45 -5.72 -10.60
C GLN A 194 -11.60 -6.53 -9.62
N VAL A 195 -11.05 -5.85 -8.62
CA VAL A 195 -10.17 -6.45 -7.61
C VAL A 195 -10.55 -6.01 -6.21
N TRP A 196 -10.06 -6.76 -5.23
CA TRP A 196 -10.17 -6.44 -3.82
C TRP A 196 -8.84 -5.87 -3.36
N ILE A 197 -8.86 -4.65 -2.82
CA ILE A 197 -7.71 -4.04 -2.16
C ILE A 197 -7.97 -3.91 -0.67
N LYS A 198 -6.91 -3.82 0.12
CA LYS A 198 -6.99 -3.57 1.56
C LYS A 198 -7.35 -2.11 1.83
N ASN A 199 -8.03 -1.86 2.95
CA ASN A 199 -8.35 -0.52 3.45
C ASN A 199 -7.22 0.06 4.31
#